data_AF-A0A7C3QAQ5-F1
#
_entry.id   AF-A0A7C3QAQ5-F1
#
_cell.length_a   1.000
_cell.length_b   1.000
_cell.length_c   1.000
_cell.angle_alpha   90.00
_cell.angle_beta   90.00
_cell.angle_gamma   90.00
#
_symmetry.space_group_name_H-M   'P 1'
#
loop_
_entity.id
_entity.type
_entity.pdbx_description
1 polymer ?
#
loop_
_entity_poly.entity_id
_entity_poly.type
_entity_poly.pdbx_seq_one_letter_code
_entity_poly.pdbx_strand_id
1 'polypeptide(L)'
;MNGEDKRQSVRVDSRIMFAAHHVSKDDFLRVKQDLDNGISLYERPELSNIRTFVGARAALERLRERDADMADFLQHMDAKINVLLKKVDRSPSLLDQLTLQGINIAGNGLAFWSNREYAKGDLLEFYIVLPADNTFIDCFGGVVECQPGKAGKEGRHRISCHFKLIMEKDREEIIQYNFKQQGLALQRRRLEGT
;
A
#
# COMPACT_ATOMS: atom_id res chain seq x y z
N MET A 1 16.48 2.42 36.23
CA MET A 1 15.28 3.03 35.62
C MET A 1 15.68 4.36 34.98
N ASN A 2 15.02 4.73 33.89
CA ASN A 2 15.44 5.63 32.79
C ASN A 2 16.31 4.90 31.78
N GLY A 3 15.99 4.83 30.49
CA GLY A 3 14.97 5.53 29.71
C GLY A 3 15.42 5.41 28.25
N GLU A 4 14.48 5.16 27.35
CA GLU A 4 14.71 5.04 25.90
C GLU A 4 15.38 3.74 25.45
N ASP A 5 14.66 2.65 25.65
CA ASP A 5 14.64 1.54 24.71
C ASP A 5 14.13 2.09 23.36
N LYS A 6 15.02 2.76 22.60
CA LYS A 6 14.85 3.04 21.18
C LYS A 6 14.75 1.69 20.52
N ARG A 7 13.52 1.15 20.50
CA ARG A 7 13.11 0.09 19.58
C ARG A 7 13.45 0.60 18.19
N GLN A 8 14.66 0.27 17.72
CA GLN A 8 15.02 0.37 16.33
C GLN A 8 14.08 -0.61 15.63
N SER A 9 12.91 -0.13 15.22
CA SER A 9 12.06 -0.90 14.32
C SER A 9 12.94 -1.18 13.11
N VAL A 10 13.26 -2.44 12.90
CA VAL A 10 14.05 -2.86 11.74
C VAL A 10 13.19 -2.49 10.53
N ARG A 11 13.62 -1.43 9.85
CA ARG A 11 12.94 -0.82 8.71
C ARG A 11 13.10 -1.74 7.52
N VAL A 12 12.10 -2.58 7.24
CA VAL A 12 12.10 -3.38 6.02
C VAL A 12 11.56 -2.51 4.89
N ASP A 13 12.37 -2.30 3.86
CA ASP A 13 11.90 -1.79 2.58
C ASP A 13 11.12 -2.92 1.89
N SER A 14 9.80 -2.82 1.93
CA SER A 14 8.91 -3.81 1.35
C SER A 14 8.56 -3.43 -0.08
N ARG A 15 8.73 -4.35 -1.02
CA ARG A 15 8.19 -4.18 -2.38
C ARG A 15 6.70 -4.54 -2.38
N ILE A 16 5.85 -3.53 -2.41
CA ILE A 16 4.38 -3.67 -2.38
C ILE A 16 3.75 -2.89 -3.53
N MET A 17 2.54 -3.27 -3.95
CA MET A 17 1.80 -2.45 -4.91
C MET A 17 1.32 -1.20 -4.18
N PHE A 18 1.67 -0.05 -4.72
CA PHE A 18 1.49 1.23 -4.06
C PHE A 18 1.13 2.32 -5.06
N ALA A 19 0.24 3.22 -4.65
CA ALA A 19 -0.01 4.49 -5.30
C ALA A 19 -0.22 5.58 -4.23
N ALA A 20 0.16 6.82 -4.57
CA ALA A 20 -0.05 7.99 -3.72
C ALA A 20 -0.64 9.13 -4.56
N HIS A 21 -1.68 9.75 -4.05
CA HIS A 21 -2.41 10.84 -4.72
C HIS A 21 -2.46 12.05 -3.80
N HIS A 22 -2.17 13.23 -4.35
CA HIS A 22 -2.41 14.47 -3.62
C HIS A 22 -3.92 14.71 -3.51
N VAL A 23 -4.39 15.06 -2.32
CA VAL A 23 -5.80 15.29 -2.03
C VAL A 23 -6.00 16.70 -1.49
N SER A 24 -7.06 17.36 -1.94
CA SER A 24 -7.41 18.68 -1.42
C SER A 24 -7.85 18.58 0.04
N LYS A 25 -7.72 19.67 0.79
CA LYS A 25 -8.18 19.71 2.18
C LYS A 25 -9.70 19.46 2.28
N ASP A 26 -10.46 19.97 1.32
CA ASP A 26 -11.93 19.82 1.29
C ASP A 26 -12.33 18.36 1.01
N ASP A 27 -11.67 17.70 0.06
CA ASP A 27 -11.90 16.27 -0.21
C ASP A 27 -11.56 15.40 1.00
N PHE A 28 -10.44 15.67 1.66
CA PHE A 28 -10.06 14.96 2.89
C PHE A 28 -11.08 15.16 4.01
N LEU A 29 -11.56 16.39 4.20
CA LEU A 29 -12.55 16.69 5.24
C LEU A 29 -13.89 16.01 4.96
N ARG A 30 -14.32 15.94 3.69
CA ARG A 30 -15.51 15.20 3.29
C ARG A 30 -15.38 13.71 3.65
N VAL A 31 -14.30 13.05 3.24
CA VAL A 31 -14.07 11.63 3.56
C VAL A 31 -13.98 11.40 5.07
N LYS A 32 -13.33 12.30 5.80
CA LYS A 32 -13.28 12.24 7.26
C LYS A 32 -14.67 12.35 7.88
N GLN A 33 -15.50 13.27 7.40
CA GLN A 33 -16.87 13.45 7.89
C GLN A 33 -17.73 12.21 7.62
N ASP A 34 -17.61 11.60 6.44
CA ASP A 34 -18.28 10.34 6.12
C ASP A 34 -17.87 9.24 7.11
N LEU A 35 -16.57 9.11 7.40
CA LEU A 35 -16.09 8.14 8.38
C LEU A 35 -16.59 8.43 9.80
N ASP A 36 -16.58 9.69 10.23
CA ASP A 36 -17.11 10.11 11.54
C ASP A 36 -18.63 9.80 11.65
N ASN A 37 -19.34 9.79 10.52
CA ASN A 37 -20.75 9.37 10.42
C ASN A 37 -20.94 7.85 10.30
N GLY A 38 -19.86 7.06 10.37
CA GLY A 38 -19.89 5.60 10.31
C GLY A 38 -19.84 4.98 8.91
N ILE A 39 -19.64 5.79 7.87
CA ILE A 39 -19.48 5.30 6.50
C ILE A 39 -18.04 4.83 6.30
N SER A 40 -17.85 3.56 5.97
CA SER A 40 -16.51 2.99 5.78
C SER A 40 -15.79 3.62 4.58
N LEU A 41 -14.45 3.77 4.68
CA LEU A 41 -13.62 4.22 3.55
C LEU A 41 -13.83 3.36 2.29
N TYR A 42 -14.18 2.09 2.48
CA TYR A 42 -14.38 1.10 1.43
C TYR A 42 -15.73 1.20 0.71
N GLU A 43 -16.66 2.01 1.19
CA GLU A 43 -17.95 2.24 0.53
C GLU A 43 -17.85 3.23 -0.64
N ARG A 44 -16.69 3.85 -0.82
CA ARG A 44 -16.42 4.80 -1.92
C ARG A 44 -16.46 4.09 -3.29
N PRO A 45 -17.30 4.54 -4.24
CA PRO A 45 -17.48 3.89 -5.55
C PRO A 45 -16.18 3.75 -6.35
N GLU A 46 -15.27 4.72 -6.24
CA GLU A 46 -14.01 4.77 -6.97
C GLU A 46 -13.09 3.59 -6.62
N LEU A 47 -13.22 3.03 -5.41
CA LEU A 47 -12.43 1.90 -4.93
C LEU A 47 -12.94 0.53 -5.42
N SER A 48 -14.12 0.48 -6.04
CA SER A 48 -14.78 -0.77 -6.46
C SER A 48 -13.90 -1.65 -7.34
N ASN A 49 -13.20 -1.05 -8.30
CA ASN A 49 -12.34 -1.75 -9.24
C ASN A 49 -11.13 -2.39 -8.55
N ILE A 50 -10.41 -1.64 -7.70
CA ILE A 50 -9.26 -2.19 -6.96
C ILE A 50 -9.72 -3.27 -6.00
N ARG A 51 -10.82 -3.05 -5.27
CA ARG A 51 -11.34 -4.03 -4.30
C ARG A 51 -11.74 -5.34 -4.99
N THR A 52 -12.38 -5.25 -6.15
CA THR A 52 -12.76 -6.43 -6.94
C THR A 52 -11.52 -7.17 -7.44
N PHE A 53 -10.55 -6.45 -8.00
CA PHE A 53 -9.30 -7.02 -8.48
C PHE A 53 -8.52 -7.74 -7.37
N VAL A 54 -8.35 -7.08 -6.24
CA VAL A 54 -7.63 -7.63 -5.09
C VAL A 54 -8.38 -8.83 -4.49
N GLY A 55 -9.71 -8.75 -4.39
CA GLY A 55 -10.55 -9.86 -3.94
C GLY A 55 -10.49 -11.09 -4.86
N ALA A 56 -10.48 -10.88 -6.18
CA ALA A 56 -10.32 -11.96 -7.16
C ALA A 56 -8.98 -12.68 -7.02
N ARG A 57 -7.88 -11.93 -6.81
CA ARG A 57 -6.56 -12.53 -6.55
C ARG A 57 -6.55 -13.36 -5.26
N ALA A 58 -7.11 -12.83 -4.17
CA ALA A 58 -7.23 -13.59 -2.92
C ALA A 58 -8.05 -14.88 -3.10
N ALA A 59 -9.10 -14.84 -3.93
CA ALA A 59 -9.89 -16.03 -4.27
C ALA A 59 -9.11 -17.05 -5.10
N LEU A 60 -8.33 -16.60 -6.09
CA LEU A 60 -7.46 -17.46 -6.91
C LEU A 60 -6.38 -18.14 -6.05
N GLU A 61 -5.75 -17.44 -5.12
CA GLU A 61 -4.77 -18.03 -4.20
C GLU A 61 -5.38 -19.16 -3.38
N ARG A 62 -6.57 -18.95 -2.78
CA ARG A 62 -7.30 -19.99 -2.05
C ARG A 62 -7.75 -21.14 -2.94
N LEU A 63 -8.09 -20.87 -4.20
CA LEU A 63 -8.45 -21.90 -5.17
C LEU A 63 -7.24 -22.74 -5.54
N ARG A 64 -6.07 -22.13 -5.74
CA ARG A 64 -4.84 -22.83 -6.11
C ARG A 64 -4.39 -23.84 -5.04
N GLU A 65 -4.70 -23.58 -3.77
CA GLU A 65 -4.49 -24.55 -2.68
C GLU A 65 -5.36 -25.82 -2.81
N ARG A 66 -6.49 -25.74 -3.51
CA ARG A 66 -7.45 -26.84 -3.70
C ARG A 66 -7.33 -27.50 -5.07
N ASP A 67 -7.13 -26.70 -6.11
CA ASP A 67 -7.08 -27.10 -7.51
C ASP A 67 -6.19 -26.10 -8.28
N ALA A 68 -4.95 -26.51 -8.54
CA ALA A 68 -3.96 -25.66 -9.19
C ALA A 68 -4.29 -25.42 -10.67
N ASP A 69 -4.74 -26.45 -11.39
CA ASP A 69 -5.01 -26.36 -12.83
C ASP A 69 -6.19 -25.43 -13.12
N MET A 70 -7.25 -25.51 -12.32
CA MET A 70 -8.38 -24.59 -12.43
C MET A 70 -7.98 -23.15 -12.09
N ALA A 71 -7.16 -22.96 -11.06
CA ALA A 71 -6.67 -21.63 -10.69
C ALA A 71 -5.83 -21.01 -11.80
N ASP A 72 -4.91 -21.77 -12.40
CA ASP A 72 -4.06 -21.32 -13.50
C ASP A 72 -4.89 -21.01 -14.76
N PHE A 73 -5.90 -21.84 -15.06
CA PHE A 73 -6.82 -21.57 -16.15
C PHE A 73 -7.60 -20.26 -15.95
N LEU A 74 -8.15 -20.04 -14.76
CA LEU A 74 -8.87 -18.81 -14.43
C LEU A 74 -7.95 -17.58 -14.42
N GLN A 75 -6.70 -17.72 -13.97
CA GLN A 75 -5.70 -16.67 -14.05
C GLN A 75 -5.40 -16.29 -15.51
N HIS A 76 -5.30 -17.27 -16.41
CA HIS A 76 -5.15 -17.01 -17.84
C HIS A 76 -6.38 -16.32 -18.44
N MET A 77 -7.60 -16.65 -17.98
CA MET A 77 -8.82 -15.96 -18.39
C MET A 77 -8.83 -14.51 -17.91
N ASP A 78 -8.50 -14.26 -16.64
CA ASP A 78 -8.40 -12.92 -16.07
C ASP A 78 -7.41 -12.05 -16.86
N ALA A 79 -6.23 -12.57 -17.17
CA ALA A 79 -5.23 -11.87 -17.98
C ALA A 79 -5.78 -11.49 -19.38
N LYS A 80 -6.51 -12.40 -20.05
CA LYS A 80 -7.13 -12.13 -21.35
C LYS A 80 -8.24 -11.07 -21.26
N ILE A 81 -9.08 -11.14 -20.23
CA ILE A 81 -10.14 -10.15 -19.97
C ILE A 81 -9.53 -8.77 -19.74
N ASN A 82 -8.48 -8.68 -18.91
CA ASN A 82 -7.77 -7.42 -18.65
C ASN A 82 -7.16 -6.82 -19.93
N VAL A 83 -6.64 -7.64 -20.85
CA VAL A 83 -6.15 -7.19 -22.16
C VAL A 83 -7.30 -6.65 -23.03
N LEU A 84 -8.48 -7.28 -22.99
CA LEU A 84 -9.65 -6.79 -23.72
C LEU A 84 -10.18 -5.48 -23.13
N LEU A 85 -10.28 -5.37 -21.81
CA LEU A 85 -10.74 -4.16 -21.12
C LEU A 85 -9.86 -2.95 -21.47
N LYS A 86 -8.53 -3.11 -21.46
CA LYS A 86 -7.57 -2.06 -21.88
C LYS A 86 -7.74 -1.60 -23.33
N LYS A 87 -8.35 -2.41 -24.19
CA LYS A 87 -8.65 -2.04 -25.59
C LYS A 87 -9.97 -1.31 -25.73
N VAL A 88 -10.93 -1.59 -24.85
CA VAL A 88 -12.30 -1.03 -24.89
C VAL A 88 -12.38 0.30 -24.13
N ASP A 89 -11.72 0.40 -22.98
CA ASP A 89 -11.66 1.61 -22.18
C ASP A 89 -10.21 2.10 -22.07
N ARG A 90 -9.97 3.35 -22.50
CA ARG A 90 -8.66 4.01 -22.43
C ARG A 90 -8.52 4.90 -21.21
N SER A 91 -9.56 5.00 -20.39
CA SER A 91 -9.54 5.83 -19.18
C SER A 91 -8.63 5.17 -18.15
N PRO A 92 -7.59 5.86 -17.63
CA PRO A 92 -6.72 5.30 -16.61
C PRO A 92 -7.53 5.03 -15.34
N SER A 93 -7.55 3.77 -14.90
CA SER A 93 -8.20 3.38 -13.65
C SER A 93 -7.30 3.64 -12.44
N LEU A 94 -7.85 3.60 -11.22
CA LEU A 94 -7.02 3.61 -10.00
C LEU A 94 -6.08 2.39 -9.95
N LEU A 95 -6.52 1.25 -10.50
CA LEU A 95 -5.71 0.04 -10.58
C LEU A 95 -4.45 0.24 -11.44
N ASP A 96 -4.55 1.01 -12.53
CA ASP A 96 -3.41 1.29 -13.42
C ASP A 96 -2.34 2.20 -12.76
N GLN A 97 -2.70 2.86 -11.66
CA GLN A 97 -1.80 3.72 -10.91
C GLN A 97 -0.98 2.95 -9.86
N LEU A 98 -1.45 1.76 -9.46
CA LEU A 98 -0.73 0.88 -8.55
C LEU A 98 0.53 0.32 -9.23
N THR A 99 1.68 0.58 -8.63
CA THR A 99 2.97 0.10 -9.12
C THR A 99 3.76 -0.57 -8.00
N LEU A 100 4.57 -1.56 -8.34
CA LEU A 100 5.41 -2.24 -7.37
C LEU A 100 6.57 -1.32 -6.95
N GLN A 101 6.52 -0.84 -5.70
CA GLN A 101 7.47 0.14 -5.18
C GLN A 101 8.07 -0.33 -3.85
N GLY A 102 9.31 0.06 -3.59
CA GLY A 102 9.92 -0.10 -2.27
C GLY A 102 9.37 0.94 -1.31
N ILE A 103 8.52 0.50 -0.38
CA ILE A 103 7.86 1.34 0.60
C ILE A 103 8.35 0.94 1.99
N ASN A 104 8.67 1.95 2.79
CA ASN A 104 8.87 1.79 4.22
C ASN A 104 7.53 2.03 4.90
N ILE A 105 6.95 1.04 5.58
CA ILE A 105 5.61 1.17 6.16
C ILE A 105 5.57 0.61 7.58
N ALA A 106 4.88 1.31 8.48
CA ALA A 106 4.63 0.92 9.86
C ALA A 106 3.23 1.39 10.29
N GLY A 107 2.75 0.95 11.45
CA GLY A 107 1.37 1.26 11.91
C GLY A 107 1.05 2.75 12.11
N ASN A 108 2.05 3.63 12.09
CA ASN A 108 1.86 5.07 12.25
C ASN A 108 2.08 5.88 10.95
N GLY A 109 2.62 5.27 9.90
CA GLY A 109 2.92 6.00 8.67
C GLY A 109 3.79 5.22 7.70
N LEU A 110 4.24 5.92 6.67
CA LEU A 110 5.05 5.34 5.62
C LEU A 110 6.04 6.34 5.04
N ALA A 111 7.04 5.83 4.33
CA ALA A 111 7.91 6.62 3.49
C ALA A 111 8.12 5.93 2.13
N PHE A 112 8.11 6.74 1.07
CA PHE A 112 8.24 6.28 -0.31
C PHE A 112 9.08 7.24 -1.14
N TRP A 113 9.46 6.82 -2.34
CA TRP A 113 10.22 7.64 -3.27
C TRP A 113 9.29 8.18 -4.36
N SER A 114 9.34 9.49 -4.58
CA SER A 114 8.55 10.15 -5.63
C SER A 114 9.44 10.97 -6.55
N ASN A 115 9.04 11.12 -7.82
CA ASN A 115 9.62 12.12 -8.72
C ASN A 115 9.00 13.51 -8.52
N ARG A 116 7.98 13.63 -7.64
CA ARG A 116 7.36 14.90 -7.26
C ARG A 116 7.82 15.30 -5.87
N GLU A 117 8.03 16.59 -5.69
CA GLU A 117 8.19 17.20 -4.38
C GLU A 117 6.82 17.44 -3.74
N TYR A 118 6.75 17.33 -2.42
CA TYR A 118 5.58 17.66 -1.63
C TYR A 118 5.97 18.61 -0.49
N ALA A 119 5.08 19.52 -0.14
CA ALA A 119 5.27 20.41 0.99
C ALA A 119 4.88 19.72 2.31
N LYS A 120 5.50 20.13 3.41
CA LYS A 120 5.12 19.67 4.74
C LYS A 120 3.68 20.09 5.03
N GLY A 121 2.84 19.12 5.39
CA GLY A 121 1.42 19.32 5.63
C GLY A 121 0.52 18.95 4.45
N ASP A 122 1.08 18.70 3.26
CA ASP A 122 0.31 18.18 2.13
C ASP A 122 -0.40 16.89 2.52
N LEU A 123 -1.64 16.75 2.05
CA LEU A 123 -2.49 15.59 2.31
C LEU A 123 -2.41 14.64 1.13
N LEU A 124 -2.09 13.38 1.43
CA LEU A 124 -1.99 12.32 0.45
C LEU A 124 -2.95 11.18 0.80
N GLU A 125 -3.59 10.62 -0.22
CA GLU A 125 -4.28 9.34 -0.18
C GLU A 125 -3.35 8.25 -0.70
N PHE A 126 -3.38 7.10 -0.04
CA PHE A 126 -2.51 5.96 -0.32
C PHE A 126 -3.35 4.73 -0.61
N TYR A 127 -3.03 4.09 -1.73
CA TYR A 127 -3.53 2.76 -2.08
C TYR A 127 -2.40 1.76 -1.90
N ILE A 128 -2.61 0.79 -1.01
CA ILE A 128 -1.58 -0.15 -0.58
C ILE A 128 -2.13 -1.57 -0.75
N VAL A 129 -1.38 -2.46 -1.41
CA VAL A 129 -1.72 -3.88 -1.45
C VAL A 129 -0.60 -4.69 -0.81
N LEU A 130 -0.90 -5.33 0.32
CA LEU A 130 0.04 -6.18 1.04
C LEU A 130 0.15 -7.55 0.34
N PRO A 131 1.38 -8.03 -0.01
CA PRO A 131 1.54 -9.20 -0.87
C PRO A 131 1.06 -10.55 -0.32
N ALA A 132 1.10 -10.75 1.01
CA ALA A 132 0.85 -12.07 1.60
C ALA A 132 -0.63 -12.45 1.53
N ASP A 133 -1.51 -11.51 1.86
CA ASP A 133 -2.93 -11.80 2.04
C ASP A 133 -3.78 -11.07 0.97
N ASN A 134 -3.12 -10.43 0.00
CA ASN A 134 -3.75 -9.50 -0.93
C ASN A 134 -4.67 -8.52 -0.17
N THR A 135 -4.18 -7.95 0.93
CA THR A 135 -4.95 -6.97 1.70
C THR A 135 -4.85 -5.62 1.00
N PHE A 136 -5.97 -5.13 0.47
CA PHE A 136 -6.08 -3.75 0.01
C PHE A 136 -6.33 -2.84 1.19
N ILE A 137 -5.50 -1.80 1.32
CA ILE A 137 -5.61 -0.77 2.34
C ILE A 137 -5.72 0.57 1.63
N ASP A 138 -6.72 1.32 2.04
CA ASP A 138 -6.98 2.67 1.63
C ASP A 138 -6.90 3.60 2.85
N CYS A 139 -6.00 4.58 2.80
CA CYS A 139 -5.72 5.44 3.93
C CYS A 139 -5.17 6.80 3.50
N PHE A 140 -5.22 7.76 4.41
CA PHE A 140 -4.74 9.12 4.19
C PHE A 140 -3.62 9.46 5.16
N GLY A 141 -2.68 10.28 4.73
CA GLY A 141 -1.63 10.81 5.59
C GLY A 141 -1.21 12.22 5.24
N GLY A 142 -0.53 12.85 6.18
CA GLY A 142 0.09 14.16 6.00
C GLY A 142 1.59 14.02 5.82
N VAL A 143 2.15 14.75 4.85
CA VAL A 143 3.60 14.84 4.65
C VAL A 143 4.25 15.49 5.86
N VAL A 144 5.15 14.78 6.52
CA VAL A 144 5.92 15.30 7.66
C VAL A 144 7.30 15.78 7.24
N GLU A 145 7.85 15.20 6.18
CA GLU A 145 9.18 15.50 5.68
C GLU A 145 9.31 15.12 4.20
N CYS A 146 10.02 15.95 3.43
CA CYS A 146 10.44 15.69 2.06
C CYS A 146 11.96 15.89 1.99
N GLN A 147 12.72 14.84 1.69
CA GLN A 147 14.18 14.90 1.57
C GLN A 147 14.60 14.64 0.12
N PRO A 148 15.49 15.46 -0.46
CA PRO A 148 16.05 15.17 -1.78
C PRO A 148 16.85 13.86 -1.75
N GLY A 149 16.77 13.11 -2.84
CA GLY A 149 17.52 11.88 -3.03
C GLY A 149 19.01 12.17 -3.13
N LYS A 150 19.80 11.27 -2.54
CA LYS A 150 21.27 11.26 -2.64
C LYS A 150 21.72 10.36 -3.80
N ALA A 151 23.03 10.30 -4.05
CA ALA A 151 23.67 9.52 -5.11
C ALA A 151 22.94 8.19 -5.41
N GLY A 152 22.59 7.97 -6.68
CA GLY A 152 21.80 6.82 -7.14
C GLY A 152 20.28 6.98 -7.06
N LYS A 153 19.78 8.09 -6.49
CA LYS A 153 18.36 8.50 -6.50
C LYS A 153 18.19 9.99 -6.84
N GLU A 154 19.12 10.52 -7.63
CA GLU A 154 19.08 11.89 -8.13
C GLU A 154 17.75 12.16 -8.86
N GLY A 155 17.16 13.34 -8.64
CA GLY A 155 15.85 13.70 -9.18
C GLY A 155 14.64 13.01 -8.52
N ARG A 156 14.85 12.27 -7.43
CA ARG A 156 13.76 11.73 -6.60
C ARG A 156 13.77 12.32 -5.21
N HIS A 157 12.62 12.32 -4.56
CA HIS A 157 12.43 12.79 -3.19
C HIS A 157 11.94 11.64 -2.33
N ARG A 158 12.51 11.51 -1.13
CA ARG A 158 12.00 10.63 -0.08
C ARG A 158 10.92 11.38 0.67
N ILE A 159 9.69 10.91 0.57
CA ILE A 159 8.52 11.50 1.19
C ILE A 159 8.17 10.67 2.42
N SER A 160 8.17 11.29 3.60
CA SER A 160 7.76 10.66 4.86
C SER A 160 6.40 11.22 5.27
N CYS A 161 5.46 10.32 5.59
CA CYS A 161 4.08 10.66 5.92
C CYS A 161 3.64 10.00 7.23
N HIS A 162 2.76 10.67 7.97
CA HIS A 162 2.06 10.10 9.12
C HIS A 162 0.60 9.86 8.75
N PHE A 163 0.04 8.71 9.14
CA PHE A 163 -1.37 8.43 8.87
C PHE A 163 -2.27 9.41 9.63
N LYS A 164 -3.24 9.96 8.90
CA LYS A 164 -4.27 10.88 9.40
C LYS A 164 -5.63 10.21 9.45
N LEU A 165 -5.91 9.30 8.52
CA LEU A 165 -7.15 8.52 8.44
C LEU A 165 -6.79 7.11 7.98
N ILE A 166 -7.11 6.11 8.78
CA ILE A 166 -6.91 4.68 8.46
C ILE A 166 -7.88 3.87 9.33
N MET A 167 -8.46 2.80 8.78
CA MET A 167 -9.30 1.90 9.58
C MET A 167 -8.42 1.14 10.58
N GLU A 168 -8.92 0.90 11.79
CA GLU A 168 -8.11 0.26 12.84
C GLU A 168 -7.69 -1.16 12.44
N LYS A 169 -8.57 -1.90 11.75
CA LYS A 169 -8.23 -3.20 11.16
C LYS A 169 -7.03 -3.09 10.21
N ASP A 170 -7.02 -2.11 9.32
CA ASP A 170 -5.94 -1.96 8.34
C ASP A 170 -4.62 -1.55 8.99
N ARG A 171 -4.70 -0.75 10.07
CA ARG A 171 -3.54 -0.42 10.90
C ARG A 171 -2.94 -1.70 11.49
N GLU A 172 -3.79 -2.59 12.00
CA GLU A 172 -3.36 -3.87 12.55
C GLU A 172 -2.72 -4.76 11.47
N GLU A 173 -3.31 -4.86 10.28
CA GLU A 173 -2.75 -5.59 9.13
C GLU A 173 -1.33 -5.09 8.76
N ILE A 174 -1.12 -3.76 8.75
CA ILE A 174 0.21 -3.18 8.52
C ILE A 174 1.21 -3.58 9.61
N ILE A 175 0.78 -3.55 10.87
CA ILE A 175 1.61 -3.90 12.02
C ILE A 175 2.02 -5.38 11.92
N GLN A 176 1.07 -6.27 11.71
CA GLN A 176 1.30 -7.71 11.56
C GLN A 176 2.22 -8.00 10.37
N TYR A 177 1.97 -7.36 9.23
CA TYR A 177 2.81 -7.46 8.05
C TYR A 177 4.26 -7.03 8.37
N ASN A 178 4.45 -5.89 9.03
CA ASN A 178 5.79 -5.40 9.37
C ASN A 178 6.52 -6.37 10.31
N PHE A 179 5.85 -6.91 11.33
CA PHE A 179 6.42 -7.94 12.21
C PHE A 179 6.86 -9.18 11.44
N LYS A 180 6.04 -9.69 10.51
CA LYS A 180 6.39 -10.83 9.66
C LYS A 180 7.64 -10.54 8.81
N GLN A 181 7.72 -9.36 8.22
CA GLN A 181 8.88 -8.94 7.43
C GLN A 181 10.16 -8.82 8.28
N GLN A 182 10.07 -8.30 9.50
CA GLN A 182 11.21 -8.23 10.42
C GLN A 182 11.71 -9.63 10.79
N GLY A 183 10.80 -10.57 11.08
CA GLY A 183 11.15 -11.96 11.35
C GLY A 183 11.91 -12.62 10.20
N LEU A 184 11.42 -12.45 8.96
CA LEU A 184 12.08 -12.95 7.76
C LEU A 184 13.47 -12.33 7.54
N ALA A 185 13.62 -11.02 7.79
CA ALA A 185 14.91 -10.34 7.67
C ALA A 185 15.94 -10.86 8.69
N LEU A 186 15.50 -11.13 9.93
CA LEU A 186 16.35 -11.73 10.96
C LEU A 186 16.79 -13.16 10.58
N GLN A 187 15.88 -13.95 10.01
CA GLN A 187 16.20 -15.31 9.54
C GLN A 187 17.23 -15.29 8.41
N ARG A 188 17.07 -14.41 7.41
CA ARG A 188 18.03 -14.27 6.29
C ARG A 188 19.43 -13.91 6.79
N ARG A 189 19.55 -12.96 7.71
CA ARG A 189 20.84 -12.56 8.30
C ARG A 189 21.56 -13.71 9.00
N ARG A 190 20.84 -14.64 9.62
CA ARG A 190 21.43 -15.84 10.25
C ARG A 190 21.97 -16.81 9.21
N LEU A 191 21.29 -16.94 8.07
CA LEU A 191 21.70 -17.82 6.97
C LEU A 191 22.87 -17.25 6.16
N GLU A 192 22.93 -15.93 5.99
CA GLU A 192 24.02 -15.23 5.25
C GLU A 192 25.30 -15.03 6.09
N GLY A 193 25.21 -15.20 7.41
CA GLY A 193 26.33 -15.09 8.35
C GLY A 193 27.03 -16.43 8.67
N THR A 194 26.76 -17.49 7.91
CA THR A 194 27.43 -18.81 7.97
C THR A 194 28.19 -19.01 6.67
#